data_AF-A0A8W8N5L0-F1
#
_entry.id   AF-A0A8W8N5L0-F1
#
_cell.length_a   1.000
_cell.length_b   1.000
_cell.length_c   1.000
_cell.angle_alpha   90.00
_cell.angle_beta   90.00
_cell.angle_gamma   90.00
#
_symmetry.space_group_name_H-M   'P 1'
#
loop_
_entity.id
_entity.type
_entity.pdbx_description
1 polymer ?
#
loop_
_entity_poly.entity_id
_entity_poly.type
_entity_poly.pdbx_seq_one_letter_code
_entity_poly.pdbx_strand_id
1 'polypeptide(L)'
;GLTNLRMGSLEKECLDALAVRRLFVFMKENLDFESLQDELIQRELLHEKEKEDYIYKTKSKHFWNEKLIKLIIKKRRCKEFIEFINDMPCLRHISEKIVEIQKNTESSSSDLSVAVPISDALLQEHLAILYNELEPREIADEMFQAGHINVSDHDDVTKCPKKWKRMKCLLNILKKNKLYTPFGYTLSLKYVEVLDVLQQGRETTSITSDHAQCIQHNFTLLQEELPGTDIATVTMERILDESNISDIECCSGAIRQKSKLLKILLMKGNSACMELLRVVEVDLKREDLLQTMKKRSANIKERGKPKLPTSLQRLDISCLQEHKKVLHDELDPFDHSDLLFEERAIEIIAHDQITESDLRNKQIEYLLKTIEEN
;
A
#
# COMPACT_ATOMS: atom_id res chain seq x y z
N GLY A 1 42.86 8.48 -4.02
CA GLY A 1 42.87 7.79 -2.72
C GLY A 1 41.69 8.29 -1.91
N LEU A 2 40.92 7.36 -1.33
CA LEU A 2 39.69 7.55 -0.53
C LEU A 2 38.53 8.14 -1.36
N THR A 3 37.49 7.37 -1.66
CA THR A 3 36.48 6.94 -0.68
C THR A 3 35.93 5.54 -0.94
N ASN A 4 36.23 4.64 -0.02
CA ASN A 4 35.38 3.49 0.30
C ASN A 4 33.99 4.02 0.65
N LEU A 5 33.01 3.81 -0.23
CA LEU A 5 31.61 3.81 0.16
C LEU A 5 31.45 2.66 1.16
N ARG A 6 31.48 3.02 2.45
CA ARG A 6 31.05 2.17 3.55
C ARG A 6 29.64 1.68 3.19
N MET A 7 29.55 0.43 2.73
CA MET A 7 28.38 -0.40 3.00
C MET A 7 28.24 -0.43 4.53
N GLY A 8 27.33 0.39 5.03
CA GLY A 8 27.01 0.44 6.45
C GLY A 8 26.39 -0.89 6.88
N SER A 9 27.17 -1.67 7.62
CA SER A 9 26.74 -2.69 8.59
C SER A 9 25.64 -3.68 8.20
N LEU A 10 25.68 -4.24 6.99
CA LEU A 10 25.22 -5.62 6.82
C LEU A 10 26.41 -6.50 7.18
N GLU A 11 26.31 -7.22 8.31
CA GLU A 11 27.21 -8.33 8.63
C GLU A 11 27.41 -9.16 7.35
N LYS A 12 28.64 -9.64 7.11
CA LYS A 12 28.96 -10.46 5.94
C LYS A 12 27.99 -11.64 5.87
N GLU A 13 26.96 -11.49 5.06
CA GLU A 13 25.83 -12.39 5.03
C GLU A 13 26.28 -13.69 4.37
N CYS A 14 25.91 -14.83 4.97
CA CYS A 14 26.20 -16.12 4.35
C CYS A 14 25.49 -16.19 2.99
N LEU A 15 26.09 -16.89 2.02
CA LEU A 15 25.51 -17.10 0.69
C LEU A 15 24.08 -17.65 0.77
N ASP A 16 23.78 -18.49 1.77
CA ASP A 16 22.44 -19.05 2.00
C ASP A 16 21.41 -17.98 2.37
N ALA A 17 21.77 -17.07 3.28
CA ALA A 17 20.88 -15.99 3.69
C ALA A 17 20.65 -14.99 2.54
N LEU A 18 21.71 -14.70 1.77
CA LEU A 18 21.59 -13.90 0.55
C LEU A 18 20.65 -14.56 -0.47
N ALA A 19 20.75 -15.88 -0.69
CA ALA A 19 19.90 -16.60 -1.62
C ALA A 19 18.43 -16.60 -1.18
N VAL A 20 18.16 -16.94 0.09
CA VAL A 20 16.80 -16.92 0.66
C VAL A 20 16.21 -15.52 0.58
N ARG A 21 17.00 -14.47 0.86
CA ARG A 21 16.51 -13.09 0.76
C ARG A 21 16.26 -12.65 -0.68
N ARG A 22 17.17 -12.94 -1.62
CA ARG A 22 16.99 -12.58 -3.04
C ARG A 22 15.78 -13.25 -3.68
N LEU A 23 15.41 -14.43 -3.20
CA LEU A 23 14.24 -15.18 -3.64
C LEU A 23 13.01 -14.94 -2.76
N PHE A 24 13.02 -13.95 -1.88
CA PHE A 24 11.96 -13.74 -0.89
C PHE A 24 10.56 -13.67 -1.51
N VAL A 25 10.36 -12.89 -2.58
CA VAL A 25 9.05 -12.77 -3.26
C VAL A 25 8.68 -14.08 -3.94
N PHE A 26 9.63 -14.72 -4.63
CA PHE A 26 9.39 -16.00 -5.27
C PHE A 26 9.00 -17.08 -4.25
N MET A 27 9.71 -17.16 -3.13
CA MET A 27 9.43 -18.13 -2.07
C MET A 27 8.09 -17.87 -1.39
N LYS A 28 7.73 -16.60 -1.09
CA LYS A 28 6.45 -16.34 -0.42
C LYS A 28 5.24 -16.73 -1.29
N GLU A 29 5.37 -16.67 -2.62
CA GLU A 29 4.32 -17.02 -3.60
C GLU A 29 4.25 -18.53 -3.90
N ASN A 30 5.32 -19.28 -3.64
CA ASN A 30 5.43 -20.69 -4.04
C ASN A 30 5.53 -21.67 -2.87
N LEU A 31 5.66 -21.18 -1.64
CA LEU A 31 5.53 -22.00 -0.44
C LEU A 31 4.06 -22.17 -0.07
N ASP A 32 3.74 -23.28 0.56
CA ASP A 32 2.47 -23.50 1.23
C ASP A 32 2.75 -23.82 2.69
N PHE A 33 2.71 -22.80 3.54
CA PHE A 33 2.99 -22.95 4.97
C PHE A 33 2.11 -24.01 5.63
N GLU A 34 0.84 -24.11 5.24
CA GLU A 34 -0.11 -25.03 5.88
C GLU A 34 0.27 -26.49 5.65
N SER A 35 0.74 -26.83 4.44
CA SER A 35 1.17 -28.19 4.12
C SER A 35 2.60 -28.53 4.57
N LEU A 36 3.43 -27.53 4.92
CA LEU A 36 4.82 -27.73 5.32
C LEU A 36 5.05 -27.65 6.84
N GLN A 37 4.03 -27.27 7.61
CA GLN A 37 4.20 -26.93 9.03
C GLN A 37 4.78 -28.07 9.86
N ASP A 38 4.27 -29.29 9.71
CA ASP A 38 4.65 -30.43 10.55
C ASP A 38 6.11 -30.81 10.29
N GLU A 39 6.54 -30.85 9.03
CA GLU A 39 7.92 -31.11 8.65
C GLU A 39 8.87 -30.00 9.11
N LEU A 40 8.45 -28.72 9.04
CA LEU A 40 9.22 -27.59 9.55
C LEU A 40 9.45 -27.69 11.07
N ILE A 41 8.45 -28.19 11.82
CA ILE A 41 8.58 -28.43 13.26
C ILE A 41 9.46 -29.64 13.54
N GLN A 42 9.25 -30.75 12.82
CA GLN A 42 10.03 -31.99 12.98
C GLN A 42 11.52 -31.76 12.73
N ARG A 43 11.87 -30.88 11.78
CA ARG A 43 13.26 -30.51 11.48
C ARG A 43 13.79 -29.34 12.29
N GLU A 44 13.06 -28.89 13.32
CA GLU A 44 13.43 -27.77 14.20
C GLU A 44 13.68 -26.43 13.47
N LEU A 45 13.13 -26.28 12.26
CA LEU A 45 13.14 -25.03 11.51
C LEU A 45 12.12 -24.02 12.04
N LEU A 46 11.06 -24.54 12.68
CA LEU A 46 10.01 -23.77 13.33
C LEU A 46 9.68 -24.36 14.71
N HIS A 47 9.64 -23.54 15.75
CA HIS A 47 9.12 -23.98 17.05
C HIS A 47 7.66 -23.57 17.22
N GLU A 48 6.88 -24.37 17.95
CA GLU A 48 5.47 -24.08 18.28
C GLU A 48 5.25 -22.66 18.81
N LYS A 49 6.11 -22.21 19.74
CA LYS A 49 6.03 -20.85 20.28
C LYS A 49 6.25 -19.77 19.21
N GLU A 50 7.16 -20.00 18.26
CA GLU A 50 7.43 -19.04 17.17
C GLU A 50 6.27 -18.99 16.18
N LYS A 51 5.62 -20.13 15.92
CA LYS A 51 4.39 -20.20 15.12
C LYS A 51 3.28 -19.34 15.74
N GLU A 52 2.98 -19.55 17.01
CA GLU A 52 1.92 -18.81 17.73
C GLU A 52 2.26 -17.31 17.89
N ASP A 53 3.46 -16.99 18.37
CA ASP A 53 3.80 -15.60 18.75
C ASP A 53 4.13 -14.70 17.55
N TYR A 54 4.48 -15.28 16.39
CA TYR A 54 4.98 -14.53 15.24
C TYR A 54 4.22 -14.76 13.94
N ILE A 55 3.99 -16.02 13.54
CA ILE A 55 3.31 -16.32 12.27
C ILE A 55 1.81 -16.07 12.42
N TYR A 56 1.16 -16.70 13.40
CA TYR A 56 -0.28 -16.58 13.66
C TYR A 56 -0.70 -15.27 14.33
N LYS A 57 0.26 -14.46 14.78
CA LYS A 57 -0.02 -13.09 15.21
C LYS A 57 -0.73 -12.29 14.09
N THR A 58 -0.43 -12.58 12.83
CA THR A 58 -1.21 -12.09 11.69
C THR A 58 -2.34 -13.07 11.41
N LYS A 59 -3.59 -12.61 11.56
CA LYS A 59 -4.79 -13.42 11.28
C LYS A 59 -4.96 -13.78 9.80
N SER A 60 -4.39 -12.97 8.91
CA SER A 60 -4.47 -13.18 7.46
C SER A 60 -3.41 -14.18 7.01
N LYS A 61 -3.88 -15.32 6.49
CA LYS A 61 -3.04 -16.43 6.04
C LYS A 61 -2.11 -16.08 4.89
N HIS A 62 -2.51 -15.11 4.06
CA HIS A 62 -1.74 -14.57 2.93
C HIS A 62 -0.31 -14.16 3.32
N PHE A 63 -0.08 -13.76 4.58
CA PHE A 63 1.24 -13.31 5.03
C PHE A 63 2.04 -14.38 5.79
N TRP A 64 1.55 -15.60 5.93
CA TRP A 64 2.22 -16.64 6.73
C TRP A 64 3.56 -17.07 6.14
N ASN A 65 3.63 -17.28 4.82
CA ASN A 65 4.89 -17.60 4.13
C ASN A 65 5.93 -16.48 4.30
N GLU A 66 5.51 -15.22 4.12
CA GLU A 66 6.36 -14.05 4.38
C GLU A 66 6.94 -14.10 5.80
N LYS A 67 6.09 -14.38 6.81
CA LYS A 67 6.54 -14.44 8.21
C LYS A 67 7.48 -15.60 8.45
N LEU A 68 7.22 -16.78 7.88
CA LEU A 68 8.13 -17.91 7.97
C LEU A 68 9.52 -17.54 7.43
N ILE A 69 9.61 -17.06 6.20
CA ILE A 69 10.90 -16.76 5.55
C ILE A 69 11.69 -15.72 6.35
N LYS A 70 11.00 -14.67 6.82
CA LYS A 70 11.61 -13.65 7.71
C LYS A 70 12.13 -14.24 9.01
N LEU A 71 11.39 -15.17 9.61
CA LEU A 71 11.81 -15.85 10.84
C LEU A 71 13.07 -16.68 10.59
N ILE A 72 13.12 -17.44 9.50
CA ILE A 72 14.29 -18.22 9.08
C ILE A 72 15.53 -17.32 8.96
N ILE A 73 15.40 -16.16 8.28
CA ILE A 73 16.49 -15.19 8.14
C ILE A 73 16.90 -14.63 9.51
N LYS A 74 15.94 -14.16 10.34
CA LYS A 74 16.22 -13.61 11.68
C LYS A 74 16.92 -14.60 12.60
N LYS A 75 16.57 -15.88 12.50
CA LYS A 75 17.13 -16.96 13.32
C LYS A 75 18.39 -17.58 12.73
N ARG A 76 18.85 -17.08 11.57
CA ARG A 76 20.03 -17.58 10.85
C ARG A 76 19.93 -19.07 10.50
N ARG A 77 18.71 -19.55 10.19
CA ARG A 77 18.41 -20.96 9.81
C ARG A 77 18.39 -21.18 8.29
N CYS A 78 18.97 -20.27 7.51
CA CYS A 78 18.85 -20.28 6.04
C CYS A 78 19.49 -21.52 5.41
N LYS A 79 20.58 -22.04 5.98
CA LYS A 79 21.27 -23.21 5.45
C LYS A 79 20.40 -24.46 5.61
N GLU A 80 19.92 -24.71 6.82
CA GLU A 80 19.04 -25.82 7.16
C GLU A 80 17.71 -25.74 6.39
N PHE A 81 17.23 -24.52 6.14
CA PHE A 81 16.04 -24.28 5.33
C PHE A 81 16.25 -24.61 3.85
N ILE A 82 17.42 -24.27 3.28
CA ILE A 82 17.77 -24.66 1.90
C ILE A 82 17.91 -26.19 1.79
N GLU A 83 18.55 -26.84 2.77
CA GLU A 83 18.64 -28.30 2.84
C GLU A 83 17.25 -28.93 2.88
N PHE A 84 16.33 -28.40 3.69
CA PHE A 84 14.93 -28.79 3.70
C PHE A 84 14.24 -28.63 2.34
N ILE A 85 14.41 -27.49 1.67
CA ILE A 85 13.83 -27.25 0.33
C ILE A 85 14.35 -28.29 -0.68
N ASN A 86 15.64 -28.61 -0.63
CA ASN A 86 16.26 -29.57 -1.55
C ASN A 86 15.77 -31.00 -1.35
N ASP A 87 15.43 -31.37 -0.11
CA ASP A 87 14.94 -32.69 0.24
C ASP A 87 13.46 -32.91 -0.14
N MET A 88 12.70 -31.83 -0.38
CA MET A 88 11.26 -31.88 -0.63
C MET A 88 10.96 -31.88 -2.14
N PRO A 89 10.46 -33.00 -2.72
CA PRO A 89 10.21 -33.09 -4.15
C PRO A 89 9.21 -32.05 -4.68
N CYS A 90 8.21 -31.67 -3.86
CA CYS A 90 7.24 -30.64 -4.20
C CYS A 90 7.85 -29.24 -4.33
N LEU A 91 9.02 -28.99 -3.73
CA LEU A 91 9.71 -27.69 -3.73
C LEU A 91 10.88 -27.62 -4.72
N ARG A 92 10.99 -28.59 -5.64
CA ARG A 92 12.08 -28.67 -6.63
C ARG A 92 12.26 -27.36 -7.42
N HIS A 93 11.17 -26.71 -7.80
CA HIS A 93 11.20 -25.43 -8.53
C HIS A 93 11.85 -24.29 -7.72
N ILE A 94 11.73 -24.31 -6.38
CA ILE A 94 12.44 -23.37 -5.48
C ILE A 94 13.91 -23.74 -5.38
N SER A 95 14.23 -25.02 -5.21
CA SER A 95 15.60 -25.54 -5.19
C SER A 95 16.39 -25.13 -6.45
N GLU A 96 15.80 -25.29 -7.63
CA GLU A 96 16.40 -24.90 -8.91
C GLU A 96 16.75 -23.40 -8.94
N LYS A 97 15.85 -22.54 -8.44
CA LYS A 97 16.08 -21.09 -8.34
C LYS A 97 17.16 -20.70 -7.35
N ILE A 98 17.27 -21.40 -6.22
CA ILE A 98 18.36 -21.19 -5.25
C ILE A 98 19.72 -21.43 -5.92
N VAL A 99 19.85 -22.55 -6.63
CA VAL A 99 21.09 -22.90 -7.35
C VAL A 99 21.45 -21.86 -8.42
N GLU A 100 20.45 -21.36 -9.16
CA GLU A 100 20.64 -20.29 -10.16
C GLU A 100 21.24 -19.02 -9.53
N ILE A 101 20.66 -18.55 -8.41
CA ILE A 101 21.12 -17.33 -7.72
C ILE A 101 22.52 -17.51 -7.13
N GLN A 102 22.81 -18.68 -6.54
CA GLN A 102 24.13 -18.95 -5.97
C GLN A 102 25.23 -18.91 -7.05
N LYS A 103 24.97 -19.45 -8.26
CA LYS A 103 25.90 -19.38 -9.41
C LYS A 103 26.09 -17.97 -9.96
N ASN A 104 25.01 -17.19 -10.09
CA ASN A 104 25.07 -15.82 -10.64
C ASN A 104 25.74 -14.81 -9.70
N THR A 105 25.76 -15.12 -8.40
CA THR A 105 26.42 -14.28 -7.38
C THR A 105 27.96 -14.37 -7.48
N GLU A 106 28.50 -15.43 -8.09
CA GLU A 106 29.94 -15.58 -8.34
C GLU A 106 30.43 -14.81 -9.58
N SER A 107 29.51 -14.24 -10.39
CA SER A 107 29.82 -13.79 -11.76
C SER A 107 29.34 -12.38 -12.15
N SER A 108 28.79 -11.57 -11.23
CA SER A 108 28.31 -10.22 -11.58
C SER A 108 29.14 -9.08 -11.00
N SER A 109 29.80 -8.37 -11.91
CA SER A 109 30.36 -7.03 -11.77
C SER A 109 29.26 -5.97 -11.74
N SER A 110 29.54 -4.87 -11.05
CA SER A 110 28.70 -3.69 -10.85
C SER A 110 28.11 -3.11 -12.14
N ASP A 111 26.79 -3.16 -12.28
CA ASP A 111 26.09 -2.32 -13.24
C ASP A 111 25.94 -0.90 -12.69
N LEU A 112 26.46 0.03 -13.48
CA LEU A 112 26.40 1.47 -13.28
C LEU A 112 24.94 1.94 -13.37
N SER A 113 24.32 2.18 -12.21
CA SER A 113 23.07 2.92 -12.13
C SER A 113 23.35 4.42 -12.22
N VAL A 114 22.67 5.11 -13.13
CA VAL A 114 22.57 6.57 -13.13
C VAL A 114 21.87 6.97 -11.83
N ALA A 115 22.63 7.54 -10.90
CA ALA A 115 22.11 8.01 -9.63
C ALA A 115 21.16 9.19 -9.87
N VAL A 116 19.85 8.94 -9.74
CA VAL A 116 18.85 9.99 -9.74
C VAL A 116 18.87 10.65 -8.35
N PRO A 117 19.02 11.99 -8.25
CA PRO A 117 19.00 12.68 -6.97
C PRO A 117 17.55 12.80 -6.47
N ILE A 118 17.03 11.72 -5.91
CA ILE A 118 15.78 11.76 -5.12
C ILE A 118 16.08 12.40 -3.76
N SER A 119 15.20 13.30 -3.30
CA SER A 119 15.32 13.97 -2.01
C SER A 119 14.03 13.85 -1.20
N ASP A 120 14.14 14.07 0.12
CA ASP A 120 12.97 14.10 1.02
C ASP A 120 11.91 15.10 0.56
N ALA A 121 12.35 16.32 0.22
CA ALA A 121 11.46 17.40 -0.21
C ALA A 121 10.66 17.01 -1.45
N LEU A 122 11.34 16.42 -2.45
CA LEU A 122 10.71 15.95 -3.68
C LEU A 122 9.67 14.85 -3.42
N LEU A 123 9.96 13.92 -2.51
CA LEU A 123 9.01 12.87 -2.14
C LEU A 123 7.79 13.43 -1.37
N GLN A 124 7.98 14.49 -0.57
CA GLN A 124 6.86 15.14 0.11
C GLN A 124 5.99 15.95 -0.88
N GLU A 125 6.63 16.64 -1.83
CA GLU A 125 5.94 17.40 -2.88
C GLU A 125 5.05 16.52 -3.76
N HIS A 126 5.53 15.32 -4.12
CA HIS A 126 4.81 14.38 -4.98
C HIS A 126 4.15 13.22 -4.21
N LEU A 127 3.87 13.41 -2.92
CA LEU A 127 3.37 12.37 -2.03
C LEU A 127 2.05 11.73 -2.52
N ALA A 128 1.17 12.52 -3.13
CA ALA A 128 -0.08 12.08 -3.73
C ALA A 128 0.11 10.99 -4.79
N ILE A 129 1.05 11.24 -5.72
CA ILE A 129 1.34 10.33 -6.83
C ILE A 129 2.02 9.08 -6.30
N LEU A 130 2.98 9.23 -5.37
CA LEU A 130 3.59 8.09 -4.70
C LEU A 130 2.53 7.21 -4.03
N TYR A 131 1.52 7.82 -3.39
CA TYR A 131 0.46 7.08 -2.70
C TYR A 131 -0.48 6.35 -3.64
N ASN A 132 -0.84 6.97 -4.77
CA ASN A 132 -1.73 6.36 -5.74
C ASN A 132 -1.05 5.21 -6.50
N GLU A 133 0.20 5.42 -6.94
CA GLU A 133 0.88 4.52 -7.87
C GLU A 133 1.69 3.41 -7.18
N LEU A 134 2.18 3.65 -5.96
CA LEU A 134 3.03 2.66 -5.28
C LEU A 134 2.23 1.84 -4.26
N GLU A 135 2.52 0.54 -4.21
CA GLU A 135 2.21 -0.28 -3.04
C GLU A 135 3.46 -0.38 -2.15
N PRO A 136 3.45 0.21 -0.93
CA PRO A 136 4.60 0.20 -0.04
C PRO A 136 5.15 -1.19 0.28
N ARG A 137 4.31 -2.23 0.31
CA ARG A 137 4.77 -3.62 0.52
C ARG A 137 5.64 -4.11 -0.64
N GLU A 138 5.24 -3.86 -1.88
CA GLU A 138 6.00 -4.26 -3.07
C GLU A 138 7.35 -3.54 -3.12
N ILE A 139 7.36 -2.23 -2.85
CA ILE A 139 8.62 -1.47 -2.76
C ILE A 139 9.53 -2.05 -1.67
N ALA A 140 8.97 -2.32 -0.48
CA ALA A 140 9.75 -2.90 0.61
C ALA A 140 10.30 -4.29 0.22
N ASP A 141 9.51 -5.12 -0.45
CA ASP A 141 9.95 -6.43 -0.95
C ASP A 141 11.15 -6.30 -1.89
N GLU A 142 11.08 -5.42 -2.89
CA GLU A 142 12.19 -5.18 -3.82
C GLU A 142 13.44 -4.69 -3.10
N MET A 143 13.29 -3.70 -2.22
CA MET A 143 14.41 -3.17 -1.44
C MET A 143 14.99 -4.19 -0.46
N PHE A 144 14.17 -5.10 0.06
CA PHE A 144 14.61 -6.19 0.93
C PHE A 144 15.36 -7.27 0.14
N GLN A 145 14.84 -7.71 -1.00
CA GLN A 145 15.52 -8.66 -1.90
C GLN A 145 16.89 -8.15 -2.35
N ALA A 146 16.98 -6.85 -2.66
CA ALA A 146 18.22 -6.16 -3.02
C ALA A 146 19.18 -5.95 -1.83
N GLY A 147 18.75 -6.23 -0.59
CA GLY A 147 19.55 -6.06 0.61
C GLY A 147 19.72 -4.61 1.07
N HIS A 148 18.87 -3.69 0.62
CA HIS A 148 18.91 -2.28 1.03
C HIS A 148 18.23 -2.02 2.38
N ILE A 149 17.27 -2.85 2.75
CA ILE A 149 16.61 -2.82 4.07
C ILE A 149 16.74 -4.20 4.74
N ASN A 150 16.75 -4.21 6.08
CA ASN A 150 16.78 -5.45 6.85
C ASN A 150 15.36 -5.95 7.18
N VAL A 151 15.26 -7.11 7.84
CA VAL A 151 13.97 -7.71 8.19
C VAL A 151 13.12 -6.83 9.12
N SER A 152 13.76 -6.07 10.03
CA SER A 152 13.05 -5.17 10.93
C SER A 152 12.44 -3.98 10.19
N ASP A 153 13.23 -3.35 9.31
CA ASP A 153 12.75 -2.24 8.47
C ASP A 153 11.62 -2.71 7.55
N HIS A 154 11.75 -3.90 6.95
CA HIS A 154 10.69 -4.49 6.12
C HIS A 154 9.42 -4.78 6.93
N ASP A 155 9.53 -5.41 8.11
CA ASP A 155 8.39 -5.62 9.00
C ASP A 155 7.71 -4.31 9.42
N ASP A 156 8.46 -3.24 9.65
CA ASP A 156 7.91 -1.95 10.01
C ASP A 156 7.02 -1.36 8.91
N VAL A 157 7.30 -1.66 7.65
CA VAL A 157 6.43 -1.33 6.50
C VAL A 157 5.28 -2.32 6.38
N THR A 158 5.52 -3.63 6.39
CA THR A 158 4.49 -4.60 5.97
C THR A 158 3.50 -5.01 7.08
N LYS A 159 3.86 -4.83 8.36
CA LYS A 159 3.00 -5.24 9.50
C LYS A 159 1.66 -4.52 9.57
N CYS A 160 1.56 -3.32 8.98
CA CYS A 160 0.38 -2.49 9.12
C CYS A 160 -0.59 -2.72 7.95
N PRO A 161 -1.87 -3.01 8.20
CA PRO A 161 -2.89 -3.17 7.15
C PRO A 161 -3.46 -1.82 6.64
N LYS A 162 -2.79 -0.71 6.94
CA LYS A 162 -3.22 0.66 6.62
C LYS A 162 -2.22 1.26 5.65
N LYS A 163 -2.58 1.40 4.37
CA LYS A 163 -1.67 1.83 3.30
C LYS A 163 -1.00 3.17 3.62
N TRP A 164 -1.72 4.14 4.18
CA TRP A 164 -1.14 5.42 4.63
C TRP A 164 -0.03 5.22 5.66
N LYS A 165 -0.28 4.37 6.67
CA LYS A 165 0.74 4.07 7.69
C LYS A 165 1.94 3.35 7.08
N ARG A 166 1.73 2.43 6.13
CA ARG A 166 2.83 1.75 5.41
C ARG A 166 3.67 2.74 4.60
N MET A 167 3.03 3.63 3.83
CA MET A 167 3.70 4.66 3.05
C MET A 167 4.54 5.57 3.94
N LYS A 168 3.96 6.05 5.04
CA LYS A 168 4.68 6.86 6.03
C LYS A 168 5.88 6.11 6.64
N CYS A 169 5.74 4.83 6.95
CA CYS A 169 6.87 4.00 7.44
C CYS A 169 7.98 3.88 6.38
N LEU A 170 7.62 3.60 5.14
CA LEU A 170 8.57 3.50 4.03
C LEU A 170 9.37 4.81 3.89
N LEU A 171 8.71 5.95 3.77
CA LEU A 171 9.37 7.26 3.65
C LEU A 171 10.29 7.57 4.84
N ASN A 172 9.86 7.22 6.06
CA ASN A 172 10.69 7.38 7.25
C ASN A 172 11.95 6.51 7.21
N ILE A 173 11.86 5.26 6.74
CA ILE A 173 13.01 4.36 6.57
C ILE A 173 13.96 4.92 5.51
N LEU A 174 13.43 5.37 4.36
CA LEU A 174 14.23 6.00 3.30
C LEU A 174 15.03 7.19 3.83
N LYS A 175 14.38 8.06 4.61
CA LYS A 175 15.01 9.23 5.23
C LYS A 175 16.05 8.86 6.28
N LYS A 176 15.67 8.01 7.24
CA LYS A 176 16.52 7.61 8.37
C LYS A 176 17.80 6.91 7.89
N ASN A 177 17.66 6.03 6.89
CA ASN A 177 18.76 5.20 6.40
C ASN A 177 19.43 5.79 5.13
N LYS A 178 18.98 6.97 4.65
CA LYS A 178 19.49 7.65 3.45
C LYS A 178 19.45 6.78 2.19
N LEU A 179 18.32 6.08 1.98
CA LEU A 179 18.15 5.08 0.92
C LEU A 179 17.53 5.65 -0.37
N TYR A 180 17.66 6.95 -0.62
CA TYR A 180 17.06 7.59 -1.80
C TYR A 180 17.59 7.06 -3.13
N THR A 181 18.90 6.79 -3.24
CA THR A 181 19.50 6.21 -4.46
C THR A 181 19.02 4.77 -4.71
N PRO A 182 19.09 3.85 -3.72
CA PRO A 182 18.43 2.54 -3.84
C PRO A 182 16.95 2.62 -4.24
N PHE A 183 16.19 3.52 -3.62
CA PHE A 183 14.78 3.71 -3.93
C PHE A 183 14.56 4.16 -5.39
N GLY A 184 15.37 5.10 -5.87
CA GLY A 184 15.30 5.53 -7.28
C GLY A 184 15.61 4.41 -8.26
N TYR A 185 16.55 3.52 -7.93
CA TYR A 185 16.78 2.31 -8.71
C TYR A 185 15.58 1.38 -8.69
N THR A 186 14.97 1.12 -7.52
CA THR A 186 13.73 0.33 -7.42
C THR A 186 12.61 0.91 -8.28
N LEU A 187 12.41 2.23 -8.28
CA LEU A 187 11.43 2.89 -9.13
C LEU A 187 11.74 2.70 -10.62
N SER A 188 13.02 2.77 -11.02
CA SER A 188 13.41 2.60 -12.43
C SER A 188 13.11 1.21 -13.01
N LEU A 189 12.93 0.18 -12.17
CA LEU A 189 12.65 -1.18 -12.60
C LEU A 189 11.18 -1.42 -12.95
N LYS A 190 10.25 -0.81 -12.20
CA LYS A 190 8.80 -1.11 -12.28
C LYS A 190 7.89 0.11 -12.31
N TYR A 191 8.38 1.28 -11.91
CA TYR A 191 7.59 2.51 -11.74
C TYR A 191 8.25 3.68 -12.49
N VAL A 192 8.61 3.45 -13.75
CA VAL A 192 9.30 4.43 -14.61
C VAL A 192 8.49 5.73 -14.73
N GLU A 193 7.18 5.64 -14.87
CA GLU A 193 6.30 6.82 -14.97
C GLU A 193 6.34 7.67 -13.68
N VAL A 194 6.33 7.03 -12.50
CA VAL A 194 6.48 7.74 -11.21
C VAL A 194 7.85 8.41 -11.14
N LEU A 195 8.90 7.72 -11.57
CA LEU A 195 10.24 8.27 -11.58
C LEU A 195 10.36 9.47 -12.53
N ASP A 196 9.74 9.40 -13.71
CA ASP A 196 9.70 10.50 -14.69
C ASP A 196 9.01 11.73 -14.13
N VAL A 197 7.90 11.56 -13.41
CA VAL A 197 7.18 12.64 -12.72
C VAL A 197 8.08 13.31 -11.69
N LEU A 198 8.73 12.52 -10.83
CA LEU A 198 9.67 13.04 -9.84
C LEU A 198 10.83 13.80 -10.49
N GLN A 199 11.31 13.37 -11.66
CA GLN A 199 12.44 14.00 -12.35
C GLN A 199 12.07 15.28 -13.08
N GLN A 200 10.92 15.30 -13.74
CA GLN A 200 10.56 16.36 -14.68
C GLN A 200 9.68 17.43 -14.04
N GLY A 201 9.22 17.23 -12.80
CA GLY A 201 8.32 18.15 -12.10
C GLY A 201 7.02 18.38 -12.85
N ARG A 202 6.65 17.46 -13.76
CA ARG A 202 5.41 17.56 -14.51
C ARG A 202 4.27 17.21 -13.58
N GLU A 203 3.29 18.08 -13.46
CA GLU A 203 1.99 17.69 -12.94
C GLU A 203 1.50 16.52 -13.81
N THR A 204 1.28 15.36 -13.20
CA THR A 204 0.49 14.34 -13.88
C THR A 204 -0.89 14.93 -14.05
N THR A 205 -1.18 15.46 -15.23
CA THR A 205 -2.57 15.59 -15.70
C THR A 205 -3.06 14.17 -15.96
N SER A 206 -3.18 13.36 -14.91
CA SER A 206 -4.02 12.18 -14.94
C SER A 206 -5.42 12.74 -15.11
N ILE A 207 -5.87 12.78 -16.36
CA ILE A 207 -7.26 13.06 -16.67
C ILE A 207 -8.02 11.91 -16.01
N THR A 208 -8.51 12.16 -14.80
CA THR A 208 -9.36 11.24 -14.06
C THR A 208 -10.48 10.83 -15.01
N SER A 209 -10.60 9.54 -15.29
CA SER A 209 -11.60 9.06 -16.24
C SER A 209 -13.00 9.40 -15.77
N ASP A 210 -13.96 9.50 -16.70
CA ASP A 210 -15.35 9.76 -16.35
C ASP A 210 -15.91 8.69 -15.40
N HIS A 211 -15.45 7.44 -15.49
CA HIS A 211 -15.82 6.37 -14.57
C HIS A 211 -15.29 6.62 -13.15
N ALA A 212 -14.02 6.99 -13.03
CA ALA A 212 -13.41 7.31 -11.74
C ALA A 212 -14.10 8.53 -11.09
N GLN A 213 -14.38 9.58 -11.89
CA GLN A 213 -15.14 10.74 -11.43
C GLN A 213 -16.55 10.37 -10.99
N CYS A 214 -17.25 9.52 -11.74
CA CYS A 214 -18.59 9.08 -11.40
C CYS A 214 -18.61 8.31 -10.07
N ILE A 215 -17.64 7.43 -9.85
CA ILE A 215 -17.48 6.70 -8.58
C ILE A 215 -17.16 7.68 -7.44
N GLN A 216 -16.21 8.59 -7.63
CA GLN A 216 -15.82 9.55 -6.61
C GLN A 216 -16.98 10.48 -6.22
N HIS A 217 -17.72 11.03 -7.18
CA HIS A 217 -18.89 11.90 -6.94
C HIS A 217 -20.06 11.19 -6.26
N ASN A 218 -20.07 9.85 -6.22
CA ASN A 218 -21.12 9.03 -5.63
C ASN A 218 -20.58 8.14 -4.51
N PHE A 219 -19.50 8.56 -3.87
CA PHE A 219 -18.77 7.75 -2.90
C PHE A 219 -19.65 7.29 -1.73
N THR A 220 -20.38 8.22 -1.10
CA THR A 220 -21.33 7.95 0.00
C THR A 220 -22.49 7.08 -0.46
N LEU A 221 -23.07 7.39 -1.62
CA LEU A 221 -24.16 6.60 -2.20
C LEU A 221 -23.73 5.14 -2.43
N LEU A 222 -22.54 4.91 -2.97
CA LEU A 222 -22.01 3.57 -3.19
C LEU A 222 -21.68 2.86 -1.88
N GLN A 223 -21.24 3.57 -0.83
CA GLN A 223 -21.08 2.98 0.50
C GLN A 223 -22.41 2.48 1.07
N GLU A 224 -23.51 3.19 0.81
CA GLU A 224 -24.84 2.79 1.27
C GLU A 224 -25.39 1.63 0.45
N GLU A 225 -25.32 1.73 -0.88
CA GLU A 225 -26.08 0.89 -1.82
C GLU A 225 -25.37 -0.38 -2.29
N LEU A 226 -24.04 -0.45 -2.23
CA LEU A 226 -23.33 -1.67 -2.61
C LEU A 226 -23.66 -2.83 -1.64
N PRO A 227 -23.59 -4.11 -2.08
CA PRO A 227 -23.75 -5.23 -1.17
C PRO A 227 -22.63 -5.27 -0.11
N GLY A 228 -22.77 -6.16 0.88
CA GLY A 228 -21.71 -6.42 1.85
C GLY A 228 -20.38 -6.71 1.15
N THR A 229 -19.27 -6.30 1.76
CA THR A 229 -17.96 -6.33 1.09
C THR A 229 -17.52 -7.72 0.68
N ASP A 230 -17.94 -8.77 1.37
CA ASP A 230 -17.63 -10.15 1.00
C ASP A 230 -18.13 -10.50 -0.42
N ILE A 231 -19.31 -9.98 -0.81
CA ILE A 231 -19.86 -10.19 -2.15
C ILE A 231 -19.12 -9.30 -3.17
N ALA A 232 -18.82 -8.06 -2.79
CA ALA A 232 -18.15 -7.12 -3.65
C ALA A 232 -16.68 -7.52 -3.93
N THR A 233 -15.97 -8.06 -2.94
CA THR A 233 -14.58 -8.53 -3.10
C THR A 233 -14.53 -9.79 -3.95
N VAL A 234 -15.44 -10.75 -3.76
CA VAL A 234 -15.54 -11.95 -4.61
C VAL A 234 -15.81 -11.57 -6.07
N THR A 235 -16.71 -10.60 -6.30
CA THR A 235 -17.03 -10.19 -7.68
C THR A 235 -15.87 -9.43 -8.34
N MET A 236 -15.00 -8.81 -7.54
CA MET A 236 -13.83 -8.04 -7.99
C MET A 236 -12.50 -8.78 -7.79
N GLU A 237 -12.53 -10.10 -7.55
CA GLU A 237 -11.34 -10.89 -7.15
C GLU A 237 -10.18 -10.78 -8.15
N ARG A 238 -10.49 -10.59 -9.44
CA ARG A 238 -9.48 -10.48 -10.51
C ARG A 238 -8.71 -9.15 -10.50
N ILE A 239 -9.21 -8.16 -9.77
CA ILE A 239 -8.64 -6.81 -9.68
C ILE A 239 -7.87 -6.62 -8.37
N LEU A 240 -8.30 -7.31 -7.31
CA LEU A 240 -7.79 -7.13 -5.97
C LEU A 240 -6.69 -8.15 -5.68
N ASP A 241 -5.53 -7.65 -5.25
CA ASP A 241 -4.46 -8.49 -4.70
C ASP A 241 -4.66 -8.75 -3.19
N GLU A 242 -3.83 -9.63 -2.62
CA GLU A 242 -3.88 -9.98 -1.20
C GLU A 242 -3.70 -8.77 -0.27
N SER A 243 -2.91 -7.77 -0.70
CA SER A 243 -2.72 -6.54 0.07
C SER A 243 -4.00 -5.72 0.10
N ASN A 244 -4.70 -5.62 -1.04
CA ASN A 244 -5.98 -4.94 -1.17
C ASN A 244 -7.06 -5.61 -0.30
N ILE A 245 -7.15 -6.93 -0.34
CA ILE A 245 -8.10 -7.70 0.47
C ILE A 245 -7.81 -7.47 1.96
N SER A 246 -6.55 -7.60 2.39
CA SER A 246 -6.14 -7.35 3.77
C SER A 246 -6.46 -5.92 4.25
N ASP A 247 -6.33 -4.92 3.38
CA ASP A 247 -6.64 -3.53 3.72
C ASP A 247 -8.15 -3.32 3.90
N ILE A 248 -8.98 -3.94 3.06
CA ILE A 248 -10.45 -3.91 3.16
C ILE A 248 -10.90 -4.61 4.44
N GLU A 249 -10.43 -5.84 4.68
CA GLU A 249 -10.84 -6.66 5.83
C GLU A 249 -10.46 -6.02 7.18
N CYS A 250 -9.41 -5.20 7.21
CA CYS A 250 -8.99 -4.51 8.43
C CYS A 250 -9.91 -3.31 8.79
N CYS A 251 -10.73 -2.82 7.87
CA CYS A 251 -11.67 -1.75 8.18
C CYS A 251 -12.82 -2.26 9.06
N SER A 252 -13.13 -1.53 10.13
CA SER A 252 -14.24 -1.85 11.01
C SER A 252 -15.57 -1.37 10.41
N GLY A 253 -16.45 -2.31 10.10
CA GLY A 253 -17.81 -2.06 9.63
C GLY A 253 -17.94 -1.93 8.11
N ALA A 254 -19.07 -2.43 7.58
CA ALA A 254 -19.31 -2.60 6.15
C ALA A 254 -19.14 -1.30 5.34
N ILE A 255 -19.58 -0.16 5.88
CA ILE A 255 -19.45 1.16 5.22
C ILE A 255 -17.97 1.48 4.97
N ARG A 256 -17.09 1.27 5.96
CA ARG A 256 -15.68 1.60 5.83
C ARG A 256 -14.92 0.60 4.96
N GLN A 257 -15.33 -0.66 4.99
CA GLN A 257 -14.81 -1.66 4.06
C GLN A 257 -15.17 -1.31 2.61
N LYS A 258 -16.41 -0.89 2.33
CA LYS A 258 -16.83 -0.40 0.99
C LYS A 258 -16.06 0.86 0.59
N SER A 259 -15.92 1.82 1.51
CA SER A 259 -15.11 3.03 1.31
C SER A 259 -13.67 2.67 0.88
N LYS A 260 -13.06 1.68 1.54
CA LYS A 260 -11.71 1.21 1.20
C LYS A 260 -11.65 0.54 -0.16
N LEU A 261 -12.61 -0.33 -0.48
CA LEU A 261 -12.74 -0.95 -1.80
C LEU A 261 -12.82 0.11 -2.91
N LEU A 262 -13.71 1.09 -2.78
CA LEU A 262 -13.89 2.16 -3.77
C LEU A 262 -12.59 2.96 -4.00
N LYS A 263 -11.87 3.30 -2.93
CA LYS A 263 -10.56 3.98 -3.04
C LYS A 263 -9.50 3.13 -3.74
N ILE A 264 -9.46 1.82 -3.46
CA ILE A 264 -8.55 0.89 -4.15
C ILE A 264 -8.86 0.85 -5.65
N LEU A 265 -10.14 0.77 -6.03
CA LEU A 265 -10.55 0.76 -7.44
C LEU A 265 -10.22 2.08 -8.15
N LEU A 266 -10.36 3.22 -7.47
CA LEU A 266 -9.93 4.52 -7.98
C LEU A 266 -8.42 4.57 -8.21
N MET A 267 -7.61 4.04 -7.28
CA MET A 267 -6.15 3.95 -7.44
C MET A 267 -5.72 2.98 -8.54
N LYS A 268 -6.42 1.84 -8.72
CA LYS A 268 -6.17 0.88 -9.81
C LYS A 268 -6.58 1.43 -11.20
N GLY A 269 -7.26 2.58 -11.23
CA GLY A 269 -7.53 3.34 -12.44
C GLY A 269 -8.79 2.93 -13.20
N ASN A 270 -8.87 3.37 -14.47
CA ASN A 270 -10.09 3.32 -15.26
C ASN A 270 -10.64 1.91 -15.50
N SER A 271 -9.78 0.91 -15.73
CA SER A 271 -10.21 -0.48 -15.94
C SER A 271 -10.96 -1.04 -14.74
N ALA A 272 -10.42 -0.84 -13.53
CA ALA A 272 -11.05 -1.25 -12.29
C ALA A 272 -12.38 -0.52 -12.04
N CYS A 273 -12.43 0.78 -12.35
CA CYS A 273 -13.65 1.58 -12.26
C CYS A 273 -14.73 1.12 -13.24
N MET A 274 -14.37 0.81 -14.49
CA MET A 274 -15.31 0.27 -15.48
C MET A 274 -15.87 -1.08 -15.05
N GLU A 275 -15.02 -1.96 -14.51
CA GLU A 275 -15.47 -3.27 -14.04
C GLU A 275 -16.46 -3.14 -12.88
N LEU A 276 -16.25 -2.22 -11.93
CA LEU A 276 -17.23 -1.95 -10.87
C LEU A 276 -18.59 -1.57 -11.46
N LEU A 277 -18.62 -0.67 -12.44
CA LEU A 277 -19.87 -0.23 -13.06
C LEU A 277 -20.55 -1.36 -13.83
N ARG A 278 -19.78 -2.22 -14.51
CA ARG A 278 -20.28 -3.45 -15.14
C ARG A 278 -20.90 -4.39 -14.10
N VAL A 279 -20.24 -4.59 -12.96
CA VAL A 279 -20.75 -5.42 -11.86
C VAL A 279 -22.06 -4.87 -11.32
N VAL A 280 -22.16 -3.55 -11.11
CA VAL A 280 -23.41 -2.91 -10.67
C VAL A 280 -24.54 -3.11 -11.70
N GLU A 281 -24.24 -2.97 -13.00
CA GLU A 281 -25.21 -3.13 -14.08
C GLU A 281 -25.67 -4.59 -14.24
N VAL A 282 -24.72 -5.51 -14.41
CA VAL A 282 -24.97 -6.87 -14.90
C VAL A 282 -25.21 -7.83 -13.74
N ASP A 283 -24.30 -7.81 -12.76
CA ASP A 283 -24.27 -8.83 -11.71
C ASP A 283 -25.22 -8.45 -10.56
N LEU A 284 -25.27 -7.17 -10.20
CA LEU A 284 -26.20 -6.65 -9.19
C LEU A 284 -27.56 -6.21 -9.75
N LYS A 285 -27.66 -6.04 -11.09
CA LYS A 285 -28.89 -5.61 -11.78
C LYS A 285 -29.45 -4.28 -11.26
N ARG A 286 -28.56 -3.35 -10.91
CA ARG A 286 -28.90 -2.03 -10.33
C ARG A 286 -28.74 -0.90 -11.34
N GLU A 287 -29.43 -1.01 -12.49
CA GLU A 287 -29.46 0.09 -13.48
C GLU A 287 -30.05 1.38 -12.88
N ASP A 288 -30.99 1.27 -11.94
CA ASP A 288 -31.55 2.38 -11.18
C ASP A 288 -30.47 3.19 -10.43
N LEU A 289 -29.51 2.48 -9.82
CA LEU A 289 -28.39 3.08 -9.12
C LEU A 289 -27.47 3.82 -10.11
N LEU A 290 -27.16 3.20 -11.25
CA LEU A 290 -26.33 3.82 -12.28
C LEU A 290 -26.96 5.10 -12.85
N GLN A 291 -28.28 5.10 -13.06
CA GLN A 291 -28.99 6.31 -13.49
C GLN A 291 -28.95 7.40 -12.41
N THR A 292 -29.09 7.03 -11.15
CA THR A 292 -28.95 7.95 -10.01
C THR A 292 -27.55 8.54 -9.96
N MET A 293 -26.52 7.72 -10.11
CA MET A 293 -25.11 8.13 -10.10
C MET A 293 -24.80 9.08 -11.26
N LYS A 294 -25.28 8.79 -12.47
CA LYS A 294 -25.14 9.66 -13.65
C LYS A 294 -25.77 11.03 -13.40
N LYS A 295 -26.99 11.06 -12.87
CA LYS A 295 -27.69 12.31 -12.53
C LYS A 295 -26.95 13.12 -11.47
N ARG A 296 -26.51 12.49 -10.37
CA ARG A 296 -25.73 13.17 -9.32
C ARG A 296 -24.41 13.74 -9.87
N SER A 297 -23.69 12.94 -10.66
CA SER A 297 -22.44 13.36 -11.28
C SER A 297 -22.63 14.54 -12.23
N ALA A 298 -23.69 14.53 -13.04
CA ALA A 298 -24.03 15.65 -13.93
C ALA A 298 -24.34 16.92 -13.13
N ASN A 299 -25.12 16.81 -12.05
CA ASN A 299 -25.44 17.94 -11.19
C ASN A 299 -24.19 18.56 -10.54
N ILE A 300 -23.24 17.75 -10.06
CA ILE A 300 -21.99 18.24 -9.48
C ILE A 300 -21.16 18.95 -10.55
N LYS A 301 -21.02 18.36 -11.74
CA LYS A 301 -20.31 18.96 -12.88
C LYS A 301 -20.94 20.30 -13.31
N GLU A 302 -22.26 20.37 -13.38
CA GLU A 302 -22.99 21.59 -13.78
C GLU A 302 -22.91 22.69 -12.71
N ARG A 303 -23.08 22.32 -11.43
CA ARG A 303 -23.01 23.27 -10.31
C ARG A 303 -21.62 23.89 -10.19
N GLY A 304 -20.56 23.12 -10.46
CA GLY A 304 -19.18 23.52 -10.19
C GLY A 304 -18.97 23.80 -8.70
N LYS A 305 -18.10 24.78 -8.39
CA LYS A 305 -17.85 25.20 -7.01
C LYS A 305 -19.15 25.73 -6.36
N PRO A 306 -19.56 25.21 -5.18
CA PRO A 306 -20.75 25.70 -4.49
C PRO A 306 -20.67 27.21 -4.22
N LYS A 307 -21.71 27.96 -4.58
CA LYS A 307 -21.80 29.38 -4.23
C LYS A 307 -22.22 29.52 -2.78
N LEU A 308 -21.28 29.93 -1.93
CA LEU A 308 -21.57 30.25 -0.54
C LEU A 308 -22.51 31.46 -0.44
N PRO A 309 -23.51 31.43 0.45
CA PRO A 309 -24.29 32.62 0.84
C PRO A 309 -23.36 33.77 1.23
N THR A 310 -23.75 35.01 0.94
CA THR A 310 -22.93 36.21 1.21
C THR A 310 -22.48 36.32 2.67
N SER A 311 -23.29 35.82 3.61
CA SER A 311 -22.95 35.77 5.04
C SER A 311 -21.77 34.83 5.35
N LEU A 312 -21.57 33.79 4.55
CA LEU A 312 -20.52 32.79 4.72
C LEU A 312 -19.28 33.06 3.86
N GLN A 313 -19.34 34.04 2.95
CA GLN A 313 -18.19 34.44 2.12
C GLN A 313 -17.05 35.10 2.92
N ARG A 314 -17.30 35.46 4.19
CA ARG A 314 -16.29 35.98 5.11
C ARG A 314 -15.59 34.90 5.93
N LEU A 315 -15.99 33.64 5.80
CA LEU A 315 -15.30 32.54 6.45
C LEU A 315 -13.95 32.36 5.78
N ASP A 316 -12.88 32.50 6.57
CA ASP A 316 -11.52 32.23 6.16
C ASP A 316 -10.86 31.26 7.17
N ILE A 317 -9.57 30.97 6.95
CA ILE A 317 -8.79 30.06 7.80
C ILE A 317 -8.76 30.54 9.26
N SER A 318 -8.86 31.84 9.53
CA SER A 318 -8.87 32.36 10.90
C SER A 318 -10.10 31.88 11.68
N CYS A 319 -11.24 31.65 11.02
CA CYS A 319 -12.43 31.08 11.65
C CYS A 319 -12.21 29.64 12.14
N LEU A 320 -11.39 28.84 11.44
CA LEU A 320 -11.03 27.48 11.87
C LEU A 320 -10.22 27.52 13.17
N GLN A 321 -9.32 28.50 13.28
CA GLN A 321 -8.48 28.70 14.46
C GLN A 321 -9.29 29.24 15.65
N GLU A 322 -10.12 30.25 15.42
CA GLU A 322 -10.98 30.86 16.44
C GLU A 322 -11.96 29.85 17.05
N HIS A 323 -12.57 29.01 16.20
CA HIS A 323 -13.59 28.06 16.61
C HIS A 323 -13.09 26.62 16.73
N LYS A 324 -11.76 26.43 16.83
CA LYS A 324 -11.13 25.10 16.85
C LYS A 324 -11.75 24.16 17.88
N LYS A 325 -12.06 24.67 19.08
CA LYS A 325 -12.70 23.86 20.14
C LYS A 325 -14.08 23.33 19.72
N VAL A 326 -14.92 24.20 19.16
CA VAL A 326 -16.27 23.83 18.70
C VAL A 326 -16.18 22.80 17.58
N LEU A 327 -15.28 23.03 16.60
CA LEU A 327 -15.04 22.07 15.53
C LEU A 327 -14.57 20.71 16.07
N HIS A 328 -13.77 20.73 17.13
CA HIS A 328 -13.27 19.52 17.76
C HIS A 328 -14.34 18.72 18.53
N ASP A 329 -15.31 19.43 19.08
CA ASP A 329 -16.42 18.81 19.82
C ASP A 329 -17.49 18.29 18.84
N GLU A 330 -17.84 19.07 17.81
CA GLU A 330 -19.03 18.84 16.97
C GLU A 330 -18.77 18.12 15.64
N LEU A 331 -17.56 18.18 15.05
CA LEU A 331 -17.34 17.58 13.73
C LEU A 331 -17.35 16.04 13.79
N ASP A 332 -18.10 15.42 12.89
CA ASP A 332 -17.84 14.04 12.51
C ASP A 332 -16.76 14.03 11.42
N PRO A 333 -15.52 13.59 11.72
CA PRO A 333 -14.45 13.63 10.74
C PRO A 333 -14.71 12.73 9.54
N PHE A 334 -15.49 11.65 9.67
CA PHE A 334 -15.76 10.73 8.58
C PHE A 334 -16.72 11.33 7.58
N ASP A 335 -17.89 11.79 8.02
CA ASP A 335 -18.91 12.36 7.14
C ASP A 335 -18.37 13.56 6.36
N HIS A 336 -17.64 14.45 7.03
CA HIS A 336 -17.07 15.63 6.38
C HIS A 336 -15.95 15.24 5.39
N SER A 337 -15.11 14.26 5.74
CA SER A 337 -14.07 13.78 4.80
C SER A 337 -14.68 13.11 3.57
N ASP A 338 -15.75 12.34 3.73
CA ASP A 338 -16.43 11.67 2.62
C ASP A 338 -17.04 12.70 1.66
N LEU A 339 -17.71 13.75 2.18
CA LEU A 339 -18.24 14.85 1.37
C LEU A 339 -17.14 15.65 0.65
N LEU A 340 -16.06 15.99 1.35
CA LEU A 340 -14.92 16.68 0.72
C LEU A 340 -14.29 15.83 -0.39
N PHE A 341 -14.26 14.50 -0.20
CA PHE A 341 -13.75 13.57 -1.21
C PHE A 341 -14.68 13.48 -2.43
N GLU A 342 -16.00 13.46 -2.24
CA GLU A 342 -16.99 13.52 -3.33
C GLU A 342 -16.89 14.81 -4.15
N GLU A 343 -16.69 15.93 -3.47
CA GLU A 343 -16.51 17.25 -4.08
C GLU A 343 -15.12 17.42 -4.73
N ARG A 344 -14.27 16.40 -4.65
CA ARG A 344 -12.86 16.42 -5.12
C ARG A 344 -12.05 17.55 -4.49
N ALA A 345 -12.43 17.98 -3.29
CA ALA A 345 -11.72 18.99 -2.51
C ALA A 345 -10.50 18.40 -1.79
N ILE A 346 -10.48 17.07 -1.61
CA ILE A 346 -9.34 16.35 -1.03
C ILE A 346 -9.02 15.10 -1.85
N GLU A 347 -7.76 14.70 -1.83
CA GLU A 347 -7.28 13.50 -2.50
C GLU A 347 -7.45 12.24 -1.63
N ILE A 348 -7.27 11.06 -2.25
CA ILE A 348 -7.37 9.76 -1.56
C ILE A 348 -6.43 9.69 -0.37
N ILE A 349 -5.20 10.20 -0.50
CA ILE A 349 -4.22 10.15 0.60
C ILE A 349 -4.66 10.94 1.83
N ALA A 350 -5.21 12.14 1.65
CA ALA A 350 -5.72 12.95 2.74
C ALA A 350 -6.94 12.28 3.40
N HIS A 351 -7.83 11.72 2.58
CA HIS A 351 -8.98 10.94 3.05
C HIS A 351 -8.56 9.70 3.86
N ASP A 352 -7.58 8.92 3.38
CA ASP A 352 -7.03 7.77 4.11
C ASP A 352 -6.30 8.22 5.39
N GLN A 353 -5.56 9.33 5.36
CA GLN A 353 -4.90 9.87 6.56
C GLN A 353 -5.90 10.20 7.68
N ILE A 354 -7.06 10.77 7.32
CA ILE A 354 -8.16 11.04 8.25
C ILE A 354 -8.77 9.71 8.68
N THR A 355 -9.28 8.91 7.75
CA THR A 355 -10.12 7.74 8.05
C THR A 355 -9.37 6.56 8.66
N GLU A 356 -8.06 6.43 8.44
CA GLU A 356 -7.23 5.36 9.00
C GLU A 356 -6.60 5.71 10.36
N SER A 357 -6.84 6.90 10.91
CA SER A 357 -6.42 7.22 12.28
C SER A 357 -7.32 6.55 13.31
N ASP A 358 -6.74 6.01 14.38
CA ASP A 358 -7.48 5.26 15.42
C ASP A 358 -8.09 6.17 16.51
N LEU A 359 -7.76 7.46 16.51
CA LEU A 359 -8.18 8.42 17.53
C LEU A 359 -8.95 9.57 16.88
N ARG A 360 -10.21 9.80 17.30
CA ARG A 360 -11.06 10.90 16.80
C ARG A 360 -10.35 12.25 16.81
N ASN A 361 -9.64 12.57 17.89
CA ASN A 361 -8.90 13.84 17.98
C ASN A 361 -7.88 14.00 16.85
N LYS A 362 -7.14 12.93 16.52
CA LYS A 362 -6.19 12.93 15.41
C LYS A 362 -6.90 13.01 14.05
N GLN A 363 -8.06 12.37 13.91
CA GLN A 363 -8.87 12.44 12.68
C GLN A 363 -9.30 13.89 12.42
N ILE A 364 -9.79 14.59 13.45
CA ILE A 364 -10.18 16.00 13.36
C ILE A 364 -8.96 16.89 13.08
N GLU A 365 -7.84 16.66 13.76
CA GLU A 365 -6.60 17.40 13.48
C GLU A 365 -6.16 17.26 12.01
N TYR A 366 -6.24 16.05 11.45
CA TYR A 366 -5.94 15.83 10.04
C TYR A 366 -6.96 16.51 9.12
N LEU A 367 -8.25 16.41 9.41
CA LEU A 367 -9.30 17.07 8.64
C LEU A 367 -9.10 18.58 8.60
N LEU A 368 -8.91 19.21 9.77
CA LEU A 368 -8.70 20.65 9.87
C LEU A 368 -7.43 21.07 9.13
N LYS A 369 -6.33 20.33 9.30
CA LYS A 369 -5.09 20.59 8.58
C LYS A 369 -5.29 20.52 7.06
N THR A 370 -6.01 19.50 6.57
CA THR A 370 -6.31 19.37 5.14
C THR A 370 -7.14 20.54 4.61
N ILE A 371 -8.08 21.04 5.41
CA ILE A 371 -8.88 22.24 5.04
C ILE A 371 -8.01 23.51 5.07
N GLU A 372 -7.03 23.63 5.96
CA GLU A 372 -6.11 24.78 6.00
C GLU A 372 -5.15 24.82 4.78
N GLU A 373 -4.81 23.66 4.22
CA GLU A 373 -3.86 23.52 3.11
C GLU A 373 -4.49 23.66 1.71
N ASN A 374 -5.83 23.56 1.58
CA ASN A 374 -6.59 23.61 0.32
C ASN A 374 -7.54 24.81 0.27
#